data_AF-A0AAW8H404-F1
#
_entry.id   AF-A0AAW8H404-F1
#
_cell.length_a   1.000
_cell.length_b   1.000
_cell.length_c   1.000
_cell.angle_alpha   90.00
_cell.angle_beta   90.00
_cell.angle_gamma   90.00
#
_symmetry.space_group_name_H-M   'P 1'
#
loop_
_entity.id
_entity.type
_entity.pdbx_description
1 polymer ?
#
loop_
_entity_poly.entity_id
_entity_poly.type
_entity_poly.pdbx_seq_one_letter_code
_entity_poly.pdbx_strand_id
1 'polypeptide(L)'
;MMIHLNLTPQNYLSVIAIALSLTALFFTVRNYLRKEGIGIRGGFSIHSSVDCSDDFVGTVTLENIKDRSVTIFSIYLRVGYNYYIMLSNYEENPLILKAYETFNIAYGPITGYTVSSTRVDINNLLKNKKIKKRIVLSTSTGKYVVPRFIKRWNPILDMFKNDTVAVLHPNTLMYKDEWVGENIKFVVDLIYSSKENKVLKLRPNDYEIKIFKNFNLTKECLENKNSLEEYLNHQKNIGNIKFNELIIFEVAEHRSNPLNTQANEPHIATKVSFFEYKLLGPISSKLKDRQLKKENEKNKNKNKNKNKNKNKNKNKNKI
;
A
#
# COMPACT_ATOMS: atom_id res chain seq x y z
N MET A 1 15.12 39.68 -38.85
CA MET A 1 16.58 39.74 -38.96
C MET A 1 17.16 38.49 -38.31
N MET A 2 17.31 37.41 -39.09
CA MET A 2 17.92 36.16 -38.64
C MET A 2 19.45 36.29 -38.74
N ILE A 3 20.15 36.14 -37.62
CA ILE A 3 21.62 36.16 -37.59
C ILE A 3 22.10 34.81 -38.11
N HIS A 4 22.56 34.78 -39.38
CA HIS A 4 23.32 33.65 -39.91
C HIS A 4 24.73 33.68 -39.31
N LEU A 5 25.00 32.79 -38.35
CA LEU A 5 26.36 32.53 -37.88
C LEU A 5 27.09 31.70 -38.94
N ASN A 6 28.02 32.33 -39.67
CA ASN A 6 28.99 31.62 -40.50
C ASN A 6 30.07 31.01 -39.59
N LEU A 7 29.87 29.76 -39.16
CA LEU A 7 30.86 29.02 -38.38
C LEU A 7 31.91 28.41 -39.32
N THR A 8 33.20 28.70 -39.09
CA THR A 8 34.32 27.96 -39.68
C THR A 8 34.50 26.61 -38.97
N PRO A 9 35.18 25.60 -39.57
CA PRO A 9 35.44 24.31 -38.92
C PRO A 9 36.06 24.42 -37.51
N GLN A 10 36.93 25.42 -37.31
CA GLN A 10 37.52 25.77 -36.01
C GLN A 10 36.45 26.24 -35.00
N ASN A 11 35.45 27.00 -35.46
CA ASN A 11 34.37 27.49 -34.62
C ASN A 11 33.43 26.36 -34.17
N TYR A 12 33.21 25.33 -35.00
CA TYR A 12 32.44 24.14 -34.61
C TYR A 12 33.13 23.36 -33.48
N LEU A 13 34.44 23.15 -33.58
CA LEU A 13 35.24 22.50 -32.54
C LEU A 13 35.16 23.27 -31.20
N SER A 14 35.29 24.60 -31.26
CA SER A 14 35.17 25.45 -30.06
C SER A 14 33.77 25.40 -29.44
N VAL A 15 32.70 25.41 -30.23
CA VAL A 15 31.32 25.31 -29.72
C VAL A 15 31.06 23.94 -29.08
N ILE A 16 31.53 22.86 -29.71
CA ILE A 16 31.44 21.51 -29.15
C ILE A 16 32.22 21.41 -27.84
N ALA A 17 33.44 21.96 -27.78
CA ALA A 17 34.26 21.96 -26.57
C ALA A 17 33.59 22.73 -25.42
N ILE A 18 32.99 23.89 -25.69
CA ILE A 18 32.24 24.66 -24.70
C ILE A 18 31.04 23.85 -24.21
N ALA A 19 30.26 23.24 -25.10
CA ALA A 19 29.12 22.40 -24.73
C ALA A 19 29.55 21.21 -23.84
N LEU A 20 30.65 20.54 -24.18
CA LEU A 20 31.22 19.47 -23.36
C LEU A 20 31.71 19.96 -21.99
N SER A 21 32.36 21.12 -21.92
CA SER A 21 32.80 21.69 -20.63
C SER A 21 31.63 22.08 -19.73
N LEU A 22 30.56 22.64 -20.30
CA LEU A 22 29.37 23.06 -19.55
C LEU A 22 28.59 21.84 -19.03
N THR A 23 28.50 20.78 -19.83
CA THR A 23 27.89 19.51 -19.39
C THR A 23 28.74 18.85 -18.30
N ALA A 24 30.07 18.81 -18.45
CA ALA A 24 30.97 18.30 -17.41
C ALA A 24 30.88 19.10 -16.10
N LEU A 25 30.84 20.43 -16.17
CA LEU A 25 30.67 21.30 -15.02
C LEU A 25 29.32 21.06 -14.34
N PHE A 26 28.24 20.95 -15.13
CA PHE A 26 26.90 20.64 -14.61
C PHE A 26 26.89 19.33 -13.80
N PHE A 27 27.49 18.26 -14.32
CA PHE A 27 27.59 16.99 -13.59
C PHE A 27 28.47 17.09 -12.35
N THR A 28 29.58 17.81 -12.43
CA THR A 28 30.51 18.03 -11.31
C THR A 28 29.82 18.76 -10.15
N VAL A 29 29.13 19.87 -10.45
CA VAL A 29 28.36 20.63 -9.46
C VAL A 29 27.25 19.78 -8.86
N ARG A 30 26.51 19.03 -9.68
CA ARG A 30 25.45 18.12 -9.19
C ARG A 30 26.00 17.04 -8.26
N ASN A 31 27.14 16.44 -8.60
CA ASN A 31 27.77 15.41 -7.76
C ASN A 31 28.30 15.98 -6.45
N TYR A 32 28.89 17.18 -6.48
CA TYR A 32 29.30 17.88 -5.27
C TYR A 32 28.10 18.13 -4.34
N LEU A 33 27.01 18.71 -4.87
CA LEU A 33 25.77 18.97 -4.10
C LEU A 33 25.11 17.69 -3.55
N ARG A 34 25.33 16.53 -4.18
CA ARG A 34 24.84 15.23 -3.68
C ARG A 34 25.65 14.70 -2.50
N LYS A 35 26.92 15.09 -2.37
CA LYS A 35 27.83 14.67 -1.29
C LYS A 35 27.93 15.69 -0.14
N GLU A 36 27.54 16.93 -0.41
CA GLU A 36 27.57 17.99 0.58
C GLU A 36 26.38 17.93 1.57
N GLY A 37 26.68 18.09 2.85
CA GLY A 37 25.71 18.22 3.94
C GLY A 37 24.85 16.98 4.21
N ILE A 38 23.86 17.14 5.09
CA ILE A 38 22.84 16.12 5.37
C ILE A 38 21.57 16.44 4.57
N GLY A 39 21.07 15.45 3.85
CA GLY A 39 19.78 15.50 3.17
C GLY A 39 18.96 14.29 3.56
N ILE A 40 18.26 14.37 4.68
CA ILE A 40 17.30 13.35 5.10
C ILE A 40 15.90 13.96 5.01
N ARG A 41 14.97 13.26 4.37
CA ARG A 41 13.55 13.61 4.39
C ARG A 41 12.78 12.54 5.13
N GLY A 42 11.67 12.92 5.76
CA GLY A 42 10.98 11.96 6.63
C GLY A 42 9.58 12.33 7.02
N GLY A 43 8.83 11.31 7.38
CA GLY A 43 7.44 11.39 7.77
C GLY A 43 7.17 10.52 8.98
N PHE A 44 6.07 10.81 9.68
CA PHE A 44 5.62 10.02 10.81
C PHE A 44 4.10 9.93 10.80
N SER A 45 3.56 8.91 11.48
CA SER A 45 2.14 8.77 11.78
C SER A 45 1.91 8.84 13.29
N ILE A 46 0.75 9.35 13.70
CA ILE A 46 0.28 9.29 15.08
C ILE A 46 -0.84 8.26 15.12
N HIS A 47 -0.72 7.28 16.01
CA HIS A 47 -1.67 6.19 16.21
C HIS A 47 -2.31 6.31 17.61
N SER A 48 -3.46 5.64 17.76
CA SER A 48 -4.13 5.38 19.02
C SER A 48 -4.38 3.87 19.09
N SER A 49 -4.26 3.26 20.27
CA SER A 49 -4.59 1.83 20.48
C SER A 49 -5.64 1.68 21.57
N VAL A 50 -6.30 0.52 21.63
CA VAL A 50 -7.14 0.14 22.79
C VAL A 50 -6.25 -0.15 24.01
N ASP A 51 -5.00 -0.58 23.78
CA ASP A 51 -4.05 -0.93 24.84
C ASP A 51 -3.42 0.27 25.54
N CYS A 52 -3.61 1.48 25.01
CA CYS A 52 -3.01 2.70 25.53
C CYS A 52 -4.00 3.87 25.49
N SER A 53 -4.10 4.63 26.57
CA SER A 53 -4.89 5.86 26.62
C SER A 53 -4.29 7.02 25.83
N ASP A 54 -2.96 7.00 25.65
CA ASP A 54 -2.22 8.06 24.99
C ASP A 54 -2.04 7.79 23.49
N ASP A 55 -2.14 8.86 22.70
CA ASP A 55 -1.72 8.85 21.31
C ASP A 55 -0.19 8.71 21.25
N PHE A 56 0.31 7.91 20.32
CA PHE A 56 1.74 7.67 20.16
C PHE A 56 2.19 7.75 18.71
N VAL A 57 3.49 7.95 18.50
CA VAL A 57 4.07 7.91 17.16
C VAL A 57 4.09 6.45 16.72
N GLY A 58 3.27 6.09 15.73
CA GLY A 58 3.15 4.71 15.30
C GLY A 58 4.22 4.29 14.30
N THR A 59 4.60 5.18 13.38
CA THR A 59 5.64 4.90 12.40
C THR A 59 6.52 6.12 12.17
N VAL A 60 7.79 5.88 11.87
CA VAL A 60 8.73 6.87 11.34
C VAL A 60 9.38 6.31 10.10
N THR A 61 9.37 7.10 9.03
CA THR A 61 10.11 6.81 7.80
C THR A 61 11.13 7.91 7.56
N LEU A 62 12.37 7.52 7.34
CA LEU A 62 13.49 8.39 6.97
C LEU A 62 14.05 7.93 5.64
N GLU A 63 14.40 8.88 4.78
CA GLU A 63 15.01 8.61 3.49
C GLU A 63 16.20 9.54 3.32
N ASN A 64 17.36 8.96 3.04
CA ASN A 64 18.56 9.69 2.69
C ASN A 64 18.54 10.02 1.20
N ILE A 65 18.59 11.30 0.85
CA ILE A 65 18.64 11.76 -0.55
C ILE A 65 20.06 12.12 -1.01
N LYS A 66 21.07 11.87 -0.16
CA LYS A 66 22.47 12.18 -0.42
C LYS A 66 23.27 10.94 -0.75
N ASP A 67 24.36 11.18 -1.48
CA ASP A 67 25.36 10.17 -1.85
C ASP A 67 26.41 9.99 -0.73
N ARG A 68 25.94 9.85 0.51
CA ARG A 68 26.78 9.60 1.68
C ARG A 68 25.96 9.01 2.80
N SER A 69 26.56 8.14 3.59
CA SER A 69 25.91 7.61 4.79
C SER A 69 25.82 8.69 5.87
N VAL A 70 24.79 8.58 6.71
CA VAL A 70 24.60 9.44 7.89
C VAL A 70 24.39 8.55 9.11
N THR A 71 25.23 8.76 10.12
CA THR A 71 25.10 8.13 11.44
C THR A 71 24.08 8.89 12.28
N ILE A 72 23.07 8.18 12.79
CA ILE A 72 21.99 8.69 13.63
C ILE A 72 22.11 8.04 15.02
N PHE A 73 22.25 8.85 16.05
CA PHE A 73 22.35 8.41 17.45
C PHE A 73 21.01 8.39 18.17
N SER A 74 20.08 9.28 17.81
CA SER A 74 18.76 9.31 18.43
C SER A 74 17.75 9.95 17.49
N ILE A 75 16.50 9.47 17.57
CA ILE A 75 15.36 10.00 16.82
C ILE A 75 14.37 10.60 17.82
N TYR A 76 14.01 11.86 17.60
CA TYR A 76 13.01 12.57 18.39
C TYR A 76 11.86 13.08 17.52
N LEU A 77 10.66 13.16 18.08
CA LEU A 77 9.60 14.02 17.56
C LEU A 77 9.55 15.30 18.38
N ARG A 78 9.87 16.44 17.75
CA ARG A 78 9.62 17.75 18.33
C ARG A 78 8.16 18.14 18.14
N VAL A 79 7.45 18.40 19.24
CA VAL A 79 6.06 18.89 19.25
C VAL A 79 6.05 20.34 19.74
N GLY A 80 5.64 21.26 18.86
CA GLY A 80 5.76 22.70 19.12
C GLY A 80 7.21 23.16 19.09
N TYR A 81 7.59 23.96 20.09
CA TYR A 81 8.94 24.53 20.22
C TYR A 81 9.77 23.87 21.32
N ASN A 82 9.11 23.29 22.33
CA ASN A 82 9.74 22.92 23.60
C ASN A 82 9.71 21.41 23.89
N TYR A 83 8.72 20.65 23.42
CA TYR A 83 8.64 19.22 23.71
C TYR A 83 9.40 18.38 22.69
N TYR A 84 10.29 17.51 23.17
CA TYR A 84 10.99 16.49 22.40
C TYR A 84 10.60 15.13 22.95
N ILE A 85 9.90 14.35 22.14
CA ILE A 85 9.54 12.97 22.46
C ILE A 85 10.64 12.10 21.88
N MET A 86 11.39 11.38 22.72
CA MET A 86 12.36 10.40 22.26
C MET A 86 11.63 9.19 21.69
N LEU A 87 11.96 8.81 20.46
CA LEU A 87 11.35 7.68 19.76
C LEU A 87 12.30 6.48 19.69
N SER A 88 13.58 6.74 19.47
CA SER A 88 14.62 5.70 19.49
C SER A 88 15.92 6.29 20.00
N ASN A 89 16.61 5.48 20.82
CA ASN A 89 17.96 5.74 21.27
C ASN A 89 18.90 4.69 20.63
N TYR A 90 19.91 5.18 19.93
CA TYR A 90 20.95 4.43 19.21
C TYR A 90 22.36 4.90 19.65
N GLU A 91 22.51 5.46 20.86
CA GLU A 91 23.81 5.95 21.33
C GLU A 91 24.87 4.83 21.40
N GLU A 92 24.49 3.65 21.89
CA GLU A 92 25.39 2.49 21.96
C GLU A 92 25.58 1.81 20.60
N ASN A 93 24.51 1.72 19.80
CA ASN A 93 24.50 1.07 18.48
C ASN A 93 23.94 2.02 17.41
N PRO A 94 24.77 2.92 16.87
CA PRO A 94 24.30 3.98 15.97
C PRO A 94 23.66 3.45 14.69
N LEU A 95 22.54 4.04 14.29
CA LEU A 95 21.88 3.74 13.03
C LEU A 95 22.67 4.37 11.88
N ILE A 96 23.24 3.56 11.00
CA ILE A 96 23.91 4.01 9.78
C ILE A 96 22.92 3.98 8.63
N LEU A 97 22.39 5.15 8.27
CA LEU A 97 21.52 5.29 7.10
C LEU A 97 22.38 5.50 5.85
N LYS A 98 22.46 4.48 4.98
CA LYS A 98 23.30 4.49 3.77
C LYS A 98 22.79 5.49 2.73
N ALA A 99 23.62 5.74 1.72
CA ALA A 99 23.25 6.59 0.59
C ALA A 99 22.00 6.04 -0.12
N TYR A 100 21.02 6.90 -0.39
CA TYR A 100 19.73 6.57 -1.02
C TYR A 100 18.88 5.51 -0.30
N GLU A 101 19.20 5.21 0.96
CA GLU A 101 18.47 4.23 1.74
C GLU A 101 17.21 4.82 2.37
N THR A 102 16.16 4.00 2.45
CA THR A 102 14.96 4.29 3.22
C THR A 102 14.92 3.40 4.46
N PHE A 103 14.84 4.03 5.62
CA PHE A 103 14.64 3.38 6.90
C PHE A 103 13.20 3.56 7.37
N ASN A 104 12.56 2.48 7.80
CA ASN A 104 11.21 2.50 8.35
C ASN A 104 11.20 1.73 9.67
N ILE A 105 10.66 2.37 10.71
CA ILE A 105 10.44 1.76 12.01
C ILE A 105 8.98 1.97 12.42
N ALA A 106 8.38 0.89 12.92
CA ALA A 106 7.06 0.89 13.54
C ALA A 106 7.23 0.75 15.06
N TYR A 107 6.48 1.55 15.80
CA TYR A 107 6.44 1.52 17.26
C TYR A 107 5.10 0.97 17.74
N GLY A 108 5.12 0.30 18.88
CA GLY A 108 3.93 -0.20 19.55
C GLY A 108 3.31 0.81 20.51
N PRO A 109 2.18 0.45 21.15
CA PRO A 109 1.57 1.24 22.21
C PRO A 109 2.53 1.51 23.37
N ILE A 110 2.46 2.71 23.93
CA ILE A 110 3.30 3.14 25.06
C ILE A 110 2.54 3.00 26.38
N THR A 111 3.22 3.06 27.52
CA THR A 111 2.57 3.11 28.84
C THR A 111 2.20 4.54 29.27
N GLY A 112 2.89 5.53 28.69
CA GLY A 112 2.65 6.96 28.85
C GLY A 112 3.91 7.77 28.59
N TYR A 113 3.77 9.09 28.57
CA TYR A 113 4.92 9.99 28.50
C TYR A 113 5.32 10.47 29.88
N THR A 114 6.62 10.51 30.17
CA THR A 114 7.15 11.01 31.43
C THR A 114 8.24 12.04 31.21
N VAL A 115 8.34 12.98 32.15
CA VAL A 115 9.51 13.83 32.34
C VAL A 115 9.97 13.59 33.76
N SER A 116 11.15 12.99 33.90
CA SER A 116 11.63 12.44 35.18
C SER A 116 10.60 11.45 35.76
N SER A 117 10.04 11.72 36.94
CA SER A 117 9.05 10.87 37.61
C SER A 117 7.59 11.27 37.32
N THR A 118 7.34 12.34 36.57
CA THR A 118 5.99 12.89 36.38
C THR A 118 5.41 12.47 35.04
N ARG A 119 4.21 11.89 35.04
CA ARG A 119 3.43 11.61 33.82
C ARG A 119 2.94 12.91 33.18
N VAL A 120 3.07 13.01 31.87
CA VAL A 120 2.66 14.18 31.08
C VAL A 120 1.63 13.76 30.04
N ASP A 121 0.46 14.37 30.06
CA ASP A 121 -0.54 14.22 28.99
C ASP A 121 -0.21 15.18 27.84
N ILE A 122 0.10 14.63 26.66
CA ILE A 122 0.38 15.38 25.45
C ILE A 122 -0.63 15.12 24.33
N ASN A 123 -1.73 14.41 24.61
CA ASN A 123 -2.71 14.00 23.60
C ASN A 123 -3.30 15.20 22.84
N ASN A 124 -3.63 16.26 23.57
CA ASN A 124 -4.13 17.49 22.98
C ASN A 124 -3.11 18.13 22.04
N LEU A 125 -1.81 18.04 22.36
CA LEU A 125 -0.74 18.58 21.52
C LEU A 125 -0.52 17.73 20.27
N LEU A 126 -0.59 16.41 20.41
CA LEU A 126 -0.46 15.45 19.31
C LEU A 126 -1.63 15.56 18.31
N LYS A 127 -2.88 15.63 18.80
CA LYS A 127 -4.09 15.76 17.97
C LYS A 127 -4.20 17.11 17.26
N ASN A 128 -3.66 18.18 17.86
CA ASN A 128 -3.81 19.52 17.29
C ASN A 128 -2.98 19.72 16.02
N LYS A 129 -3.66 19.87 14.88
CA LYS A 129 -3.05 20.07 13.55
C LYS A 129 -2.35 21.43 13.40
N LYS A 130 -2.70 22.44 14.21
CA LYS A 130 -2.06 23.76 14.18
C LYS A 130 -0.66 23.73 14.79
N ILE A 131 -0.40 22.80 15.71
CA ILE A 131 0.91 22.67 16.37
C ILE A 131 1.88 21.95 15.44
N LYS A 132 2.99 22.64 15.12
CA LYS A 132 4.04 22.12 14.26
C LYS A 132 4.73 20.93 14.91
N LYS A 133 4.86 19.85 14.15
CA LYS A 133 5.55 18.63 14.55
C LYS A 133 6.64 18.31 13.54
N ARG A 134 7.83 17.97 14.01
CA ARG A 134 9.02 17.71 13.19
C ARG A 134 9.85 16.59 13.79
N ILE A 135 10.30 15.66 12.96
CA ILE A 135 11.33 14.71 13.37
C ILE A 135 12.64 15.50 13.50
N VAL A 136 13.38 15.20 14.56
CA VAL A 136 14.70 15.76 14.84
C VAL A 136 15.64 14.60 15.09
N LEU A 137 16.77 14.59 14.40
CA LEU A 137 17.79 13.56 14.51
C LEU A 137 18.98 14.13 15.27
N SER A 138 19.52 13.35 16.20
CA SER A 138 20.89 13.52 16.67
C SER A 138 21.79 12.75 15.72
N THR A 139 22.71 13.43 15.05
CA THR A 139 23.60 12.84 14.03
C THR A 139 25.06 13.14 14.34
N SER A 140 25.98 12.49 13.62
CA SER A 140 27.42 12.78 13.68
C SER A 140 27.80 14.24 13.40
N THR A 141 26.97 14.98 12.68
CA THR A 141 27.20 16.43 12.45
C THR A 141 26.31 17.31 13.34
N GLY A 142 25.75 16.75 14.42
CA GLY A 142 24.88 17.43 15.37
C GLY A 142 23.39 17.29 15.06
N LYS A 143 22.61 18.29 15.48
CA LYS A 143 21.15 18.29 15.39
C LYS A 143 20.68 18.53 13.95
N TYR A 144 19.89 17.61 13.42
CA TYR A 144 19.26 17.77 12.11
C TYR A 144 17.73 17.78 12.21
N VAL A 145 17.07 18.83 11.71
CA VAL A 145 15.61 18.92 11.68
C VAL A 145 15.11 18.41 10.34
N VAL A 146 14.38 17.30 10.36
CA VAL A 146 13.98 16.60 9.14
C VAL A 146 12.88 17.40 8.42
N PRO A 147 13.09 17.83 7.16
CA PRO A 147 12.04 18.37 6.33
C PRO A 147 10.93 17.34 6.09
N ARG A 148 9.70 17.83 5.94
CA ARG A 148 8.53 16.97 5.76
C ARG A 148 8.69 16.13 4.49
N PHE A 149 8.37 14.84 4.61
CA PHE A 149 8.31 13.90 3.50
C PHE A 149 7.48 14.47 2.33
N ILE A 150 7.95 14.26 1.10
CA ILE A 150 7.16 14.55 -0.10
C ILE A 150 5.94 13.64 -0.05
N LYS A 151 4.73 14.21 -0.12
CA LYS A 151 3.50 13.42 -0.10
C LYS A 151 3.57 12.37 -1.21
N ARG A 152 3.54 11.09 -0.83
CA ARG A 152 3.44 10.00 -1.80
C ARG A 152 2.18 10.21 -2.61
N TRP A 153 2.30 10.05 -3.92
CA TRP A 153 1.14 9.97 -4.78
C TRP A 153 0.37 8.69 -4.43
N ASN A 154 -0.94 8.79 -4.26
CA ASN A 154 -1.80 7.65 -3.96
C ASN A 154 -3.10 7.84 -4.75
N PRO A 155 -3.43 6.93 -5.69
CA PRO A 155 -4.61 7.07 -6.55
C PRO A 155 -5.92 7.02 -5.76
N ILE A 156 -5.95 6.39 -4.57
CA ILE A 156 -7.11 6.40 -3.68
C ILE A 156 -7.42 7.83 -3.21
N LEU A 157 -6.39 8.63 -2.92
CA LEU A 157 -6.59 10.03 -2.54
C LEU A 157 -7.08 10.90 -3.70
N ASP A 158 -6.76 10.49 -4.93
CA ASP A 158 -7.25 11.16 -6.13
C ASP A 158 -8.69 10.75 -6.45
N MET A 159 -9.07 9.49 -6.23
CA MET A 159 -10.46 9.01 -6.27
C MET A 159 -11.39 9.83 -5.35
N PHE A 160 -10.96 10.15 -4.13
CA PHE A 160 -11.76 11.00 -3.23
C PHE A 160 -11.91 12.46 -3.69
N LYS A 161 -11.05 12.93 -4.60
CA LYS A 161 -11.11 14.30 -5.14
C LYS A 161 -11.74 14.35 -6.53
N ASN A 162 -11.86 13.20 -7.18
CA ASN A 162 -12.26 13.07 -8.56
C ASN A 162 -12.97 11.74 -8.79
N ASP A 163 -14.28 11.81 -8.98
CA ASP A 163 -15.17 10.65 -9.12
C ASP A 163 -14.95 9.85 -10.41
N THR A 164 -14.14 10.37 -11.34
CA THR A 164 -13.78 9.66 -12.57
C THR A 164 -12.57 8.73 -12.38
N VAL A 165 -11.87 8.82 -11.23
CA VAL A 165 -10.75 7.94 -10.91
C VAL A 165 -11.30 6.69 -10.22
N ALA A 166 -10.95 5.53 -10.74
CA ALA A 166 -11.19 4.25 -10.09
C ALA A 166 -9.86 3.53 -9.85
N VAL A 167 -9.70 2.94 -8.67
CA VAL A 167 -8.57 2.07 -8.37
C VAL A 167 -9.02 0.64 -8.61
N LEU A 168 -8.49 0.01 -9.67
CA LEU A 168 -8.77 -1.38 -9.99
C LEU A 168 -7.81 -2.27 -9.20
N HIS A 169 -8.37 -3.20 -8.45
CA HIS A 169 -7.60 -4.23 -7.77
C HIS A 169 -7.78 -5.55 -8.52
N PRO A 170 -6.70 -6.20 -8.97
CA PRO A 170 -6.82 -7.54 -9.55
C PRO A 170 -7.29 -8.49 -8.44
N ASN A 171 -8.43 -9.14 -8.66
CA ASN A 171 -8.81 -10.26 -7.81
C ASN A 171 -8.00 -11.47 -8.26
N THR A 172 -7.23 -12.05 -7.35
CA THR A 172 -6.31 -13.14 -7.65
C THR A 172 -6.58 -14.33 -6.75
N LEU A 173 -6.42 -15.52 -7.31
CA LEU A 173 -6.51 -16.78 -6.59
C LEU A 173 -5.16 -17.49 -6.71
N MET A 174 -4.58 -17.87 -5.57
CA MET A 174 -3.40 -18.71 -5.51
C MET A 174 -3.70 -20.05 -4.84
N TYR A 175 -3.14 -21.11 -5.38
CA TYR A 175 -3.14 -22.45 -4.78
C TYR A 175 -1.71 -22.99 -4.77
N LYS A 176 -1.16 -23.27 -3.58
CA LYS A 176 0.22 -23.79 -3.39
C LYS A 176 1.27 -23.09 -4.28
N ASP A 177 1.29 -21.77 -4.25
CA ASP A 177 2.18 -20.88 -5.01
C ASP A 177 1.94 -20.77 -6.53
N GLU A 178 0.88 -21.41 -7.06
CA GLU A 178 0.45 -21.22 -8.44
C GLU A 178 -0.76 -20.29 -8.57
N TRP A 179 -0.70 -19.38 -9.54
CA TRP A 179 -1.83 -18.53 -9.92
C TRP A 179 -2.90 -19.31 -10.69
N VAL A 180 -4.15 -19.13 -10.30
CA VAL A 180 -5.33 -19.77 -10.89
C VAL A 180 -6.15 -18.71 -11.63
N GLY A 181 -6.26 -18.89 -12.95
CA GLY A 181 -7.00 -17.96 -13.82
C GLY A 181 -8.52 -18.17 -13.80
N GLU A 182 -9.24 -17.21 -14.37
CA GLU A 182 -10.71 -17.21 -14.36
C GLU A 182 -11.32 -18.44 -15.04
N ASN A 183 -10.70 -18.89 -16.14
CA ASN A 183 -11.19 -19.99 -16.97
C ASN A 183 -10.93 -21.39 -16.38
N ILE A 184 -10.26 -21.48 -15.22
CA ILE A 184 -10.03 -22.74 -14.53
C ILE A 184 -11.27 -23.08 -13.70
N LYS A 185 -11.80 -24.29 -13.91
CA LYS A 185 -12.93 -24.83 -13.16
C LYS A 185 -12.45 -25.59 -11.91
N PHE A 186 -11.44 -26.45 -12.09
CA PHE A 186 -10.88 -27.26 -11.02
C PHE A 186 -9.37 -27.11 -10.94
N VAL A 187 -8.86 -27.07 -9.71
CA VAL A 187 -7.45 -27.29 -9.42
C VAL A 187 -7.34 -28.67 -8.77
N VAL A 188 -6.60 -29.57 -9.40
CA VAL A 188 -6.41 -30.94 -8.97
C VAL A 188 -4.99 -31.09 -8.49
N ASP A 189 -4.81 -31.45 -7.23
CA ASP A 189 -3.52 -31.75 -6.66
C ASP A 189 -3.37 -33.25 -6.42
N LEU A 190 -2.38 -33.81 -7.10
CA LEU A 190 -2.02 -35.22 -7.01
C LEU A 190 -0.76 -35.34 -6.14
N ILE A 191 -0.91 -35.91 -4.96
CA ILE A 191 0.18 -36.06 -3.99
C ILE A 191 0.77 -37.46 -4.14
N TYR A 192 2.06 -37.55 -4.44
CA TYR A 192 2.78 -38.81 -4.60
C TYR A 192 3.59 -39.16 -3.34
N SER A 193 3.91 -40.44 -3.16
CA SER A 193 4.72 -40.95 -2.05
C SER A 193 6.11 -40.32 -1.94
N SER A 194 6.65 -39.76 -3.03
CA SER A 194 7.97 -39.13 -3.11
C SER A 194 8.03 -37.68 -2.59
N LYS A 195 6.94 -37.13 -2.02
CA LYS A 195 6.75 -35.69 -1.71
C LYS A 195 6.72 -34.78 -2.94
N GLU A 196 6.74 -35.32 -4.15
CA GLU A 196 6.42 -34.55 -5.34
C GLU A 196 4.90 -34.41 -5.44
N ASN A 197 4.42 -33.17 -5.48
CA ASN A 197 3.03 -32.85 -5.72
C ASN A 197 2.89 -32.38 -7.17
N LYS A 198 1.85 -32.85 -7.85
CA LYS A 198 1.52 -32.38 -9.20
C LYS A 198 0.20 -31.65 -9.17
N VAL A 199 0.27 -30.33 -9.28
CA VAL A 199 -0.89 -29.45 -9.43
C VAL A 199 -1.28 -29.37 -10.90
N LEU A 200 -2.55 -29.62 -11.19
CA LEU A 200 -3.16 -29.57 -12.51
C LEU A 200 -4.31 -28.57 -12.49
N LYS A 201 -4.35 -27.69 -13.49
CA LYS A 201 -5.41 -26.69 -13.65
C LYS A 201 -6.29 -27.10 -14.82
N LEU A 202 -7.55 -27.44 -14.53
CA LEU A 202 -8.49 -27.98 -15.51
C LEU A 202 -9.55 -26.93 -15.88
N ARG A 203 -9.69 -26.68 -17.18
CA ARG A 203 -10.72 -25.85 -17.80
C ARG A 203 -11.96 -26.70 -18.14
N PRO A 204 -13.14 -26.09 -18.32
CA PRO A 204 -14.34 -26.82 -18.72
C PRO A 204 -14.18 -27.64 -20.02
N ASN A 205 -13.39 -27.15 -20.98
CA ASN A 205 -13.22 -27.77 -22.30
C ASN A 205 -11.96 -28.65 -22.40
N ASP A 206 -11.32 -28.96 -21.29
CA ASP A 206 -10.08 -29.74 -21.29
C ASP A 206 -10.27 -31.22 -21.66
N TYR A 207 -11.52 -31.68 -21.83
CA TYR A 207 -11.84 -32.99 -22.44
C TYR A 207 -11.45 -33.08 -23.93
N GLU A 208 -11.28 -31.94 -24.61
CA GLU A 208 -10.91 -31.88 -26.04
C GLU A 208 -9.41 -32.08 -26.27
N ILE A 209 -8.60 -32.00 -25.21
CA ILE A 209 -7.14 -32.10 -25.29
C ILE A 209 -6.61 -33.23 -24.42
N LYS A 210 -5.48 -33.83 -24.85
CA LYS A 210 -4.83 -34.90 -24.12
C LYS A 210 -3.93 -34.35 -23.00
N ILE A 211 -4.44 -34.32 -21.77
CA ILE A 211 -3.72 -33.85 -20.58
C ILE A 211 -2.94 -34.98 -19.88
N PHE A 212 -3.55 -36.17 -19.82
CA PHE A 212 -2.92 -37.35 -19.24
C PHE A 212 -2.35 -38.24 -20.34
N LYS A 213 -1.23 -38.91 -20.05
CA LYS A 213 -0.56 -39.76 -21.04
C LYS A 213 -1.42 -40.96 -21.46
N ASN A 214 -2.15 -41.54 -20.50
CA ASN A 214 -2.79 -42.85 -20.63
C ASN A 214 -4.32 -42.79 -20.84
N PHE A 215 -4.94 -41.62 -20.66
CA PHE A 215 -6.39 -41.44 -20.81
C PHE A 215 -6.72 -39.99 -21.15
N ASN A 216 -7.93 -39.75 -21.66
CA ASN A 216 -8.48 -38.42 -21.89
C ASN A 216 -9.58 -38.14 -20.88
N LEU A 217 -9.80 -36.87 -20.53
CA LEU A 217 -10.96 -36.47 -19.73
C LEU A 217 -12.23 -36.57 -20.58
N THR A 218 -13.37 -36.82 -19.95
CA THR A 218 -14.69 -36.78 -20.59
C THR A 218 -15.43 -35.51 -20.20
N LYS A 219 -16.43 -35.13 -20.99
CA LYS A 219 -17.29 -33.97 -20.67
C LYS A 219 -18.02 -34.18 -19.33
N GLU A 220 -18.50 -35.40 -19.10
CA GLU A 220 -19.23 -35.82 -17.90
C GLU A 220 -18.36 -35.72 -16.63
N CYS A 221 -17.08 -36.11 -16.70
CA CYS A 221 -16.21 -36.03 -15.52
C CYS A 221 -15.88 -34.59 -15.12
N LEU A 222 -16.02 -33.60 -16.02
CA LEU A 222 -15.77 -32.19 -15.73
C LEU A 222 -17.03 -31.42 -15.32
N GLU A 223 -18.17 -32.09 -15.10
CA GLU A 223 -19.42 -31.43 -14.72
C GLU A 223 -19.39 -30.87 -13.30
N ASN A 224 -18.95 -31.67 -12.33
CA ASN A 224 -18.88 -31.29 -10.93
C ASN A 224 -17.69 -31.98 -10.25
N LYS A 225 -17.34 -31.51 -9.04
CA LYS A 225 -16.22 -32.03 -8.26
C LYS A 225 -16.28 -33.54 -8.03
N ASN A 226 -17.46 -34.07 -7.69
CA ASN A 226 -17.64 -35.49 -7.36
C ASN A 226 -17.41 -36.38 -8.59
N SER A 227 -17.98 -36.03 -9.75
CA SER A 227 -17.77 -36.76 -11.00
C SER A 227 -16.28 -36.80 -11.40
N LEU A 228 -15.55 -35.71 -11.18
CA LEU A 228 -14.10 -35.65 -11.44
C LEU A 228 -13.32 -36.56 -10.49
N GLU A 229 -13.70 -36.54 -9.21
CA GLU A 229 -13.07 -37.36 -8.17
C GLU A 229 -13.26 -38.86 -8.44
N GLU A 230 -14.51 -39.27 -8.72
CA GLU A 230 -14.85 -40.66 -9.07
C GLU A 230 -14.08 -41.12 -10.31
N TYR A 231 -14.01 -40.28 -11.34
CA TYR A 231 -13.30 -40.60 -12.58
C TYR A 231 -11.80 -40.79 -12.35
N LEU A 232 -11.13 -39.88 -11.61
CA LEU A 232 -9.70 -39.97 -11.34
C LEU A 232 -9.36 -41.17 -10.44
N ASN A 233 -10.22 -41.51 -9.48
CA ASN A 233 -10.07 -42.70 -8.64
C ASN A 233 -10.27 -44.00 -9.44
N HIS A 234 -11.23 -44.03 -10.37
CA HIS A 234 -11.40 -45.17 -11.29
C HIS A 234 -10.17 -45.36 -12.19
N GLN A 235 -9.61 -44.27 -12.74
CA GLN A 235 -8.38 -44.34 -13.54
C GLN A 235 -7.16 -44.79 -12.73
N LYS A 236 -7.12 -44.46 -11.43
CA LYS A 236 -6.10 -44.97 -10.49
C LYS A 236 -6.24 -46.49 -10.29
N ASN A 237 -7.46 -46.99 -10.11
CA ASN A 237 -7.73 -48.42 -9.92
C ASN A 237 -7.34 -49.27 -11.14
N ILE A 238 -7.52 -48.73 -12.35
CA ILE A 238 -7.11 -49.39 -13.60
C ILE A 238 -5.58 -49.28 -13.83
N GLY A 239 -4.88 -48.43 -13.08
CA GLY A 239 -3.44 -48.25 -13.17
C GLY A 239 -2.98 -47.21 -14.20
N ASN A 240 -3.91 -46.43 -14.77
CA ASN A 240 -3.61 -45.39 -15.76
C ASN A 240 -2.97 -44.14 -15.14
N ILE A 241 -3.16 -43.93 -13.83
CA ILE A 241 -2.53 -42.86 -13.04
C ILE A 241 -2.14 -43.39 -11.66
N LYS A 242 -1.16 -42.77 -11.03
CA LYS A 242 -0.73 -43.08 -9.65
C LYS A 242 -0.81 -41.81 -8.82
N PHE A 243 -1.29 -41.91 -7.58
CA PHE A 243 -1.23 -40.88 -6.56
C PHE A 243 -1.64 -41.51 -5.21
N ASN A 244 -1.16 -40.96 -4.10
CA ASN A 244 -1.55 -41.40 -2.76
C ASN A 244 -2.83 -40.70 -2.33
N GLU A 245 -2.83 -39.37 -2.43
CA GLU A 245 -3.92 -38.48 -2.04
C GLU A 245 -4.31 -37.59 -3.21
N LEU A 246 -5.61 -37.28 -3.29
CA LEU A 246 -6.22 -36.45 -4.32
C LEU A 246 -6.95 -35.31 -3.63
N ILE A 247 -6.57 -34.07 -3.95
CA ILE A 247 -7.27 -32.88 -3.48
C ILE A 247 -7.83 -32.17 -4.70
N ILE A 248 -9.16 -32.02 -4.74
CA ILE A 248 -9.83 -31.25 -5.79
C ILE A 248 -10.40 -29.99 -5.16
N PHE A 249 -9.98 -28.87 -5.71
CA PHE A 249 -10.45 -27.54 -5.36
C PHE A 249 -11.29 -26.99 -6.50
N GLU A 250 -12.56 -26.71 -6.23
CA GLU A 250 -13.46 -26.08 -7.19
C GLU A 250 -13.36 -24.56 -7.08
N VAL A 251 -12.99 -23.92 -8.19
CA VAL A 251 -12.71 -22.47 -8.21
C VAL A 251 -13.97 -21.66 -7.93
N ALA A 252 -15.14 -22.17 -8.30
CA ALA A 252 -16.43 -21.51 -8.06
C ALA A 252 -16.73 -21.36 -6.55
N GLU A 253 -16.43 -22.38 -5.74
CA GLU A 253 -16.64 -22.35 -4.27
C GLU A 253 -15.82 -21.24 -3.60
N HIS A 254 -14.62 -20.98 -4.10
CA HIS A 254 -13.78 -19.91 -3.56
C HIS A 254 -14.31 -18.51 -3.90
N ARG A 255 -14.97 -18.36 -5.05
CA ARG A 255 -15.56 -17.08 -5.50
C ARG A 255 -16.86 -16.76 -4.79
N SER A 256 -17.62 -17.78 -4.36
CA SER A 256 -18.87 -17.59 -3.62
C SER A 256 -18.67 -17.28 -2.13
N ASN A 257 -17.42 -17.33 -1.63
CA ASN A 257 -17.10 -16.89 -0.28
C ASN A 257 -17.49 -15.41 -0.10
N PRO A 258 -18.24 -15.01 0.96
CA PRO A 258 -18.64 -13.62 1.18
C PRO A 258 -17.48 -12.63 1.31
N LEU A 259 -16.25 -13.10 1.57
CA LEU A 259 -15.04 -12.27 1.53
C LEU A 259 -14.55 -11.98 0.10
N ASN A 260 -14.99 -12.75 -0.88
CA ASN A 260 -14.58 -12.73 -2.29
C ASN A 260 -15.76 -12.52 -3.26
N THR A 261 -16.97 -12.30 -2.77
CA THR A 261 -18.17 -12.15 -3.60
C THR A 261 -18.00 -11.01 -4.60
N GLN A 262 -18.06 -11.36 -5.88
CA GLN A 262 -18.11 -10.43 -7.00
C GLN A 262 -19.55 -10.30 -7.49
N ALA A 263 -19.92 -9.15 -8.06
CA ALA A 263 -21.13 -9.08 -8.86
C ALA A 263 -21.00 -10.02 -10.06
N ASN A 264 -22.07 -10.74 -10.39
CA ASN A 264 -22.05 -11.75 -11.46
C ASN A 264 -21.81 -11.16 -12.85
N GLU A 265 -22.10 -9.87 -13.05
CA GLU A 265 -21.96 -9.20 -14.34
C GLU A 265 -20.81 -8.18 -14.33
N PRO A 266 -19.86 -8.27 -15.28
CA PRO A 266 -18.77 -7.32 -15.37
C PRO A 266 -19.29 -5.95 -15.83
N HIS A 267 -18.96 -4.90 -15.08
CA HIS A 267 -19.12 -3.54 -15.58
C HIS A 267 -18.06 -3.26 -16.66
N ILE A 268 -18.51 -2.91 -17.86
CA ILE A 268 -17.62 -2.54 -18.95
C ILE A 268 -16.97 -1.19 -18.63
N ALA A 269 -15.64 -1.18 -18.51
CA ALA A 269 -14.89 0.04 -18.26
C ALA A 269 -15.01 0.99 -19.47
N THR A 270 -15.37 2.24 -19.21
CA THR A 270 -15.47 3.29 -20.24
C THR A 270 -14.28 4.24 -20.17
N LYS A 271 -13.89 4.77 -21.34
CA LYS A 271 -12.83 5.78 -21.43
C LYS A 271 -13.35 7.13 -20.95
N VAL A 272 -12.60 7.77 -20.05
CA VAL A 272 -12.84 9.15 -19.61
C VAL A 272 -12.03 10.11 -20.47
N SER A 273 -12.67 11.17 -20.97
CA SER A 273 -12.02 12.23 -21.73
C SER A 273 -11.19 13.17 -20.83
N PHE A 274 -10.28 13.95 -21.43
CA PHE A 274 -9.48 14.94 -20.68
C PHE A 274 -10.36 15.97 -19.96
N PHE A 275 -11.43 16.43 -20.62
CA PHE A 275 -12.36 17.41 -20.07
C PHE A 275 -13.15 16.84 -18.88
N GLU A 276 -13.68 15.63 -19.02
CA GLU A 276 -14.37 14.92 -17.93
C GLU A 276 -13.45 14.74 -16.73
N TYR A 277 -12.22 14.29 -16.96
CA TYR A 277 -11.24 14.08 -15.89
C TYR A 277 -10.83 15.38 -15.19
N LYS A 278 -10.50 16.43 -15.95
CA LYS A 278 -9.95 17.67 -15.37
C LYS A 278 -11.02 18.57 -14.75
N LEU A 279 -12.23 18.58 -15.29
CA LEU A 279 -13.27 19.54 -14.90
C LEU A 279 -14.47 18.87 -14.24
N LEU A 280 -15.15 17.96 -14.93
CA LEU A 280 -16.43 17.42 -14.47
C LEU A 280 -16.27 16.53 -13.23
N GLY A 281 -15.25 15.68 -13.21
CA GLY A 281 -14.96 14.78 -12.11
C GLY A 281 -14.77 15.50 -10.76
N PRO A 282 -13.86 16.48 -10.65
CA PRO A 282 -13.68 17.25 -9.41
C PRO A 282 -14.91 18.05 -8.98
N ILE A 283 -15.74 18.53 -9.93
CA ILE A 283 -17.00 19.21 -9.61
C ILE A 283 -18.00 18.22 -9.03
N SER A 284 -18.16 17.06 -9.68
CA SER A 284 -19.04 15.98 -9.24
C SER A 284 -18.72 15.51 -7.82
N SER A 285 -17.43 15.24 -7.53
CA SER A 285 -16.99 14.84 -6.18
C SER A 285 -17.36 15.86 -5.12
N LYS A 286 -17.15 17.16 -5.38
CA LYS A 286 -17.51 18.23 -4.44
C LYS A 286 -19.02 18.32 -4.20
N LEU A 287 -19.84 18.07 -5.23
CA LEU A 287 -21.30 18.05 -5.10
C LEU A 287 -21.76 16.86 -4.25
N LYS A 288 -21.22 15.65 -4.48
CA LYS A 288 -21.51 14.47 -3.66
C LYS A 288 -21.06 14.65 -2.22
N ASP A 289 -19.87 15.19 -1.99
CA ASP A 289 -19.38 15.53 -0.64
C ASP A 289 -20.34 16.46 0.10
N ARG A 290 -20.92 17.45 -0.59
CA ARG A 290 -21.90 18.36 -0.01
C ARG A 290 -23.21 17.65 0.32
N GLN A 291 -23.69 16.75 -0.54
CA GLN A 291 -24.88 15.95 -0.30
C GLN A 291 -24.68 15.01 0.91
N LEU A 292 -23.58 14.26 0.92
CA LEU A 292 -23.20 13.37 2.03
C LEU A 292 -23.08 14.12 3.35
N LYS A 293 -22.51 15.33 3.37
CA LYS A 293 -22.46 16.16 4.59
C LYS A 293 -23.86 16.49 5.11
N LYS A 294 -24.78 16.91 4.24
CA LYS A 294 -26.17 17.21 4.61
C LYS A 294 -26.89 15.96 5.15
N GLU A 295 -26.69 14.80 4.53
CA GLU A 295 -27.27 13.54 5.00
C GLU A 295 -26.71 13.11 6.35
N ASN A 296 -25.39 13.23 6.54
CA ASN A 296 -24.74 12.94 7.80
C ASN A 296 -25.22 13.85 8.93
N GLU A 297 -25.45 15.15 8.65
CA GLU A 297 -26.04 16.08 9.62
C GLU A 297 -27.48 15.70 9.98
N LYS A 298 -28.32 15.36 8.99
CA LYS A 298 -29.69 14.85 9.22
C LYS A 298 -29.68 13.60 10.09
N ASN A 299 -28.80 12.64 9.80
CA ASN A 299 -28.68 11.39 10.56
C ASN A 299 -28.16 11.63 11.99
N LYS A 300 -27.18 12.52 12.18
CA LYS A 300 -26.72 12.93 13.52
C LYS A 300 -27.85 13.54 14.35
N ASN A 301 -28.66 14.41 13.74
CA ASN A 301 -29.79 15.03 14.42
C ASN A 301 -30.88 14.00 14.78
N LYS A 302 -31.21 13.07 13.87
CA LYS A 302 -32.11 11.94 14.15
C LYS A 302 -31.60 11.08 15.32
N ASN A 303 -30.32 10.73 15.33
CA ASN A 303 -29.72 9.92 16.41
C ASN A 303 -29.70 10.66 17.75
N LYS A 304 -29.38 11.97 17.76
CA LYS A 304 -29.49 12.81 18.97
C LYS A 304 -30.92 12.84 19.52
N ASN A 305 -31.92 13.00 18.65
CA ASN A 305 -33.33 13.02 19.04
C ASN A 305 -33.78 11.66 19.58
N LYS A 306 -33.38 10.55 18.93
CA LYS A 306 -33.66 9.19 19.40
C LYS A 306 -33.05 8.90 20.78
N ASN A 307 -31.81 9.35 21.02
CA ASN A 307 -31.16 9.22 22.33
C ASN A 307 -31.80 10.09 23.41
N LYS A 308 -32.21 11.32 23.08
CA LYS A 308 -32.99 12.18 23.99
C LYS A 308 -34.33 11.54 24.38
N ASN A 309 -35.04 10.95 23.43
CA ASN A 309 -36.32 10.27 23.70
C ASN A 309 -36.14 8.99 24.54
N LYS A 310 -35.09 8.20 24.27
CA LYS A 310 -34.74 7.03 25.12
C LYS A 310 -34.43 7.43 26.56
N ASN A 311 -33.69 8.54 26.77
CA ASN A 311 -33.37 9.02 28.11
C ASN A 311 -34.60 9.58 28.83
N LYS A 312 -35.51 10.28 28.12
CA LYS A 312 -36.80 10.71 28.70
C LYS A 312 -37.68 9.54 29.13
N ASN A 313 -37.75 8.47 28.33
CA ASN A 313 -38.53 7.28 28.70
C ASN A 313 -37.92 6.50 29.86
N LYS A 314 -36.58 6.43 29.96
CA LYS A 314 -35.91 5.84 31.13
C LYS A 314 -36.17 6.62 32.44
N ASN A 315 -36.31 7.95 32.36
CA ASN A 315 -36.62 8.77 33.54
C ASN A 315 -38.10 8.70 33.92
N LYS A 316 -39.02 8.46 32.98
CA LYS A 316 -40.45 8.25 33.28
C LYS A 316 -40.74 6.91 33.94
N ASN A 317 -39.93 5.87 33.69
CA ASN A 317 -40.09 4.55 34.30
C ASN A 317 -39.37 4.42 35.67
N LYS A 318 -38.91 5.53 36.25
CA LYS A 318 -38.21 5.60 37.55
C LYS A 318 -39.01 6.35 38.64
N ILE A 319 -40.26 6.72 38.35
CA ILE A 319 -41.24 7.32 39.26
C ILE A 319 -42.37 6.31 39.40
#